data_AF-A0A845YHG4-F1
#
_entry.id   AF-A0A845YHG4-F1
#
_cell.length_a   1.000
_cell.length_b   1.000
_cell.length_c   1.000
_cell.angle_alpha   90.00
_cell.angle_beta   90.00
_cell.angle_gamma   90.00
#
_symmetry.space_group_name_H-M   'P 1'
#
loop_
_entity.id
_entity.type
_entity.pdbx_description
1 polymer ?
#
loop_
_entity_poly.entity_id
_entity_poly.type
_entity_poly.pdbx_seq_one_letter_code
_entity_poly.pdbx_strand_id
1 'polypeptide(L)'
;FNRGANAVLAWADEVAQLPFEQIVPCHLEALVRTDGKTLRQAFDFLVSDNRSGRGGNLPEADFDLLNRISRQLERARIAPPPGP
;
A
#
# COMPACT_ATOMS: atom_id res chain seq x y z
N PHE A 1 -6.93 -3.43 -7.13
CA PHE A 1 -6.80 -1.96 -7.09
C PHE A 1 -7.48 -1.44 -5.83
N ASN A 2 -6.76 -0.72 -4.97
CA ASN A 2 -7.44 0.09 -3.95
C ASN A 2 -8.38 1.06 -4.68
N ARG A 3 -9.63 1.17 -4.22
CA ARG A 3 -10.56 2.25 -4.63
C ARG A 3 -9.75 3.55 -4.57
N GLY A 4 -9.75 4.35 -5.64
CA GLY A 4 -8.68 5.31 -5.96
C GLY A 4 -7.99 5.97 -4.76
N ALA A 5 -6.66 6.00 -4.77
CA ALA A 5 -5.84 6.35 -3.61
C ALA A 5 -6.18 7.70 -2.93
N ASN A 6 -6.72 8.68 -3.66
CA ASN A 6 -7.20 9.94 -3.07
C ASN A 6 -8.45 9.73 -2.18
N ALA A 7 -9.38 8.85 -2.58
CA ALA A 7 -10.56 8.54 -1.80
C ALA A 7 -10.21 7.81 -0.50
N VAL A 8 -9.20 6.92 -0.54
CA VAL A 8 -8.70 6.24 0.66
C VAL A 8 -8.00 7.23 1.60
N LEU A 9 -7.20 8.15 1.07
CA LEU A 9 -6.56 9.19 1.89
C LEU A 9 -7.59 10.10 2.57
N ALA A 10 -8.61 10.56 1.84
CA ALA A 10 -9.68 11.38 2.42
C ALA A 10 -10.43 10.66 3.55
N TRP A 11 -10.76 9.38 3.35
CA TRP A 11 -11.35 8.56 4.41
C TRP A 11 -10.41 8.42 5.62
N ALA A 12 -9.11 8.20 5.39
CA ALA A 12 -8.14 8.08 6.48
C ALA A 12 -8.00 9.39 7.27
N ASP A 13 -8.06 10.55 6.59
CA ASP A 13 -8.05 11.87 7.22
C ASP A 13 -9.27 12.08 8.12
N GLU A 14 -10.47 11.65 7.69
CA GLU A 14 -11.70 11.72 8.48
C GLU A 14 -11.63 10.82 9.73
N VAL A 15 -11.22 9.56 9.57
CA VAL A 15 -11.13 8.59 10.68
C VAL A 15 -10.10 9.04 11.71
N ALA A 16 -8.99 9.64 11.28
CA ALA A 16 -7.93 10.11 12.17
C ALA A 16 -8.36 11.21 13.16
N GLN A 17 -9.50 11.88 12.91
CA GLN A 17 -10.06 12.88 13.84
C GLN A 17 -10.85 12.26 15.00
N LEU A 18 -11.18 10.97 14.92
CA LEU A 18 -11.93 10.30 15.98
C LEU A 18 -11.03 10.02 17.20
N PRO A 19 -11.53 10.20 18.44
CA PRO A 19 -10.75 9.92 19.65
C PRO A 19 -10.78 8.42 19.97
N PHE A 20 -9.94 7.64 19.29
CA PHE A 20 -9.78 6.21 19.54
C PHE A 20 -8.33 5.85 19.88
N GLU A 21 -8.18 4.72 20.59
CA GLU A 21 -6.87 4.15 20.97
C GLU A 21 -6.69 2.73 20.44
N GLN A 22 -7.72 2.18 19.78
CA GLN A 22 -7.73 0.82 19.28
C GLN A 22 -8.62 0.66 18.05
N ILE A 23 -8.13 -0.11 17.09
CA ILE A 23 -8.88 -0.55 15.91
C ILE A 23 -9.26 -2.02 16.11
N VAL A 24 -10.53 -2.32 15.86
CA VAL A 24 -11.07 -3.69 15.84
C VAL A 24 -11.42 -4.05 14.40
N PRO A 25 -10.63 -4.90 13.73
CA PRO A 25 -10.96 -5.34 12.37
C PRO A 25 -12.26 -6.16 12.34
N CYS A 26 -12.97 -6.16 11.20
CA CYS A 26 -14.23 -6.91 11.07
C CYS A 26 -14.08 -8.44 11.21
N HIS A 27 -12.86 -8.97 11.08
CA HIS A 27 -12.56 -10.37 11.34
C HIS A 27 -12.33 -10.66 12.84
N LEU A 28 -12.39 -9.64 13.69
CA LEU A 28 -12.28 -9.69 15.16
C LEU A 28 -11.00 -10.36 15.68
N GLU A 29 -9.98 -10.50 14.83
CA GLU A 29 -8.64 -10.93 15.20
C GLU A 29 -7.68 -9.74 15.05
N ALA A 30 -6.51 -9.83 15.68
CA ALA A 30 -5.44 -8.83 15.59
C ALA A 30 -5.87 -7.39 15.95
N LEU A 31 -6.25 -7.17 17.21
CA LEU A 31 -6.48 -5.83 17.76
C LEU A 31 -5.24 -4.95 17.58
N VAL A 32 -5.43 -3.77 17.00
CA VAL A 32 -4.33 -2.82 16.77
C VAL A 32 -4.47 -1.67 17.74
N ARG A 33 -3.54 -1.55 18.70
CA ARG A 33 -3.43 -0.37 19.56
C ARG A 33 -2.76 0.75 18.78
N THR A 34 -3.48 1.83 18.52
CA THR A 34 -3.00 2.97 17.74
C THR A 34 -3.93 4.16 17.92
N ASP A 35 -3.39 5.36 17.74
CA ASP A 35 -4.17 6.60 17.66
C ASP A 35 -4.47 6.98 16.20
N GLY A 36 -5.28 8.03 16.02
CA GLY A 36 -5.64 8.55 14.70
C GLY A 36 -4.44 9.03 13.87
N LYS A 37 -3.43 9.61 14.51
CA LYS A 37 -2.21 10.08 13.83
C LYS A 37 -1.42 8.92 13.23
N THR A 38 -1.18 7.88 14.02
CA THR A 38 -0.43 6.69 13.60
C THR A 38 -1.21 5.90 12.55
N LEU A 39 -2.54 5.81 12.69
CA LEU A 39 -3.41 5.28 11.63
C LEU A 39 -3.19 6.03 10.32
N ARG A 40 -3.27 7.36 10.32
CA ARG A 40 -3.11 8.16 9.10
C ARG A 40 -1.74 7.97 8.43
N GLN A 41 -0.67 7.87 9.22
CA GLN A 41 0.68 7.64 8.71
C GLN A 41 0.83 6.30 7.98
N ALA A 42 0.09 5.27 8.39
CA ALA A 42 0.10 3.98 7.71
C ALA A 42 -0.39 4.05 6.25
N PHE A 43 -1.05 5.15 5.85
CA PHE A 43 -1.52 5.40 4.48
C PHE A 43 -0.61 6.35 3.68
N ASP A 44 0.52 6.82 4.22
CA ASP A 44 1.40 7.76 3.52
C ASP A 44 1.95 7.21 2.19
N PHE A 45 2.03 5.88 2.04
CA PHE A 45 2.40 5.22 0.79
C PHE A 45 1.44 5.53 -0.39
N LEU A 46 0.23 6.02 -0.10
CA LEU A 46 -0.75 6.42 -1.11
C LEU A 46 -0.59 7.85 -1.60
N VAL A 47 0.27 8.68 -0.98
CA VAL A 47 0.53 10.04 -1.45
C VAL A 47 1.29 9.99 -2.78
N SER A 48 0.90 10.81 -3.76
CA SER A 48 1.40 10.76 -5.14
C SER A 48 2.94 10.80 -5.27
N ASP A 49 3.63 11.47 -4.35
CA ASP A 49 5.09 11.52 -4.28
C ASP A 49 5.72 10.16 -3.93
N ASN A 50 4.98 9.32 -3.20
CA ASN A 50 5.34 7.95 -2.84
C ASN A 50 4.82 6.90 -3.85
N ARG A 51 4.06 7.32 -4.88
CA ARG A 51 3.43 6.44 -5.89
C ARG A 51 4.31 6.10 -7.09
N SER A 52 5.58 6.49 -7.11
CA SER A 52 6.52 5.87 -8.06
C SER A 52 6.43 4.36 -7.82
N GLY A 53 5.90 3.62 -8.79
CA GLY A 53 5.35 2.24 -8.65
C GLY A 53 6.34 1.15 -8.21
N ARG A 54 7.49 1.58 -7.69
CA ARG A 54 8.57 0.82 -7.09
C ARG A 54 9.03 1.49 -5.78
N GLY A 55 8.11 2.02 -4.96
CA GLY A 55 8.45 2.70 -3.70
C GLY A 55 9.49 3.80 -3.89
N GLY A 56 9.07 5.05 -4.05
CA GLY A 56 9.95 6.18 -4.34
C GLY A 56 11.32 6.12 -3.64
N ASN A 57 12.37 6.43 -4.41
CA ASN A 57 13.79 6.44 -4.03
C ASN A 57 14.41 5.10 -3.57
N LEU A 58 13.80 3.94 -3.83
CA LEU A 58 14.48 2.67 -3.63
C LEU A 58 15.53 2.41 -4.74
N PRO A 59 16.74 1.91 -4.41
CA PRO A 59 17.73 1.52 -5.40
C PRO A 59 17.18 0.48 -6.38
N GLU A 60 17.45 0.64 -7.67
CA GLU A 60 16.99 -0.29 -8.71
C GLU A 60 17.48 -1.75 -8.45
N ALA A 61 18.65 -1.89 -7.82
CA ALA A 61 19.22 -3.18 -7.44
C ALA A 61 18.32 -3.99 -6.50
N ASP A 62 17.54 -3.33 -5.64
CA ASP A 62 16.64 -4.02 -4.71
C ASP A 62 15.49 -4.73 -5.46
N PHE A 63 15.19 -4.30 -6.69
CA PHE A 63 14.18 -4.90 -7.55
C PHE A 63 14.69 -6.07 -8.40
N ASP A 64 15.99 -6.39 -8.38
CA ASP A 64 16.58 -7.39 -9.28
C ASP A 64 15.95 -8.78 -9.13
N LEU A 65 15.66 -9.20 -7.89
CA LEU A 65 14.98 -10.47 -7.66
C LEU A 65 13.54 -10.43 -8.20
N LEU A 66 12.79 -9.38 -7.89
CA LEU A 66 11.40 -9.22 -8.32
C LEU A 66 11.29 -9.17 -9.85
N ASN A 67 12.21 -8.44 -10.50
CA ASN A 67 12.32 -8.35 -11.95
C ASN A 67 12.63 -9.72 -12.60
N ARG A 68 13.49 -10.53 -11.97
CA ARG A 68 13.78 -11.91 -12.45
C ARG A 68 12.55 -12.80 -12.34
N ILE A 69 11.83 -12.74 -11.22
CA ILE A 69 10.60 -13.51 -11.00
C ILE A 69 9.53 -13.09 -12.02
N SER A 70 9.32 -11.78 -12.21
CA SER A 70 8.35 -11.26 -13.20
C SER A 70 8.61 -11.83 -14.59
N ARG A 71 9.87 -11.76 -15.06
CA ARG A 71 10.27 -12.32 -16.36
C ARG A 71 10.02 -13.82 -16.46
N GLN A 72 10.20 -14.57 -15.38
CA GLN A 72 9.91 -16.00 -15.37
C GLN A 72 8.40 -16.27 -15.47
N LEU A 73 7.58 -15.51 -14.74
CA LEU A 73 6.12 -15.63 -14.77
C LEU A 73 5.54 -15.24 -16.14
N GLU A 74 6.09 -14.21 -16.78
CA GLU A 74 5.73 -13.80 -18.14
C GLU A 74 6.07 -14.90 -19.16
N ARG A 75 7.28 -15.47 -19.08
CA ARG A 75 7.70 -16.60 -19.95
C ARG A 75 6.82 -17.83 -19.76
N ALA A 76 6.40 -18.09 -18.53
CA ALA A 76 5.49 -19.18 -18.18
C ALA A 76 4.02 -18.87 -18.53
N ARG A 77 3.70 -17.65 -19.01
CA ARG A 77 2.34 -17.15 -19.27
C ARG A 77 1.40 -17.20 -18.05
N ILE A 78 1.99 -17.14 -16.85
CA ILE A 78 1.25 -17.06 -15.58
C ILE A 78 0.83 -15.60 -15.32
N ALA A 79 1.71 -14.66 -15.66
CA ALA A 79 1.43 -13.23 -15.61
C ALA A 79 1.17 -12.68 -17.04
N PRO A 80 0.25 -11.72 -17.21
CA PRO A 80 0.09 -11.01 -18.47
C PRO A 80 1.38 -10.25 -18.82
N PRO A 81 1.69 -10.07 -20.11
CA PRO A 81 2.82 -9.25 -20.52
C PRO A 81 2.61 -7.81 -20.01
N PRO A 82 3.70 -7.07 -19.71
CA PRO A 82 3.58 -5.66 -19.35
C PRO A 82 2.77 -4.92 -20.42
N GLY A 83 1.81 -4.11 -19.97
CA GLY A 83 1.01 -3.25 -20.84
C GLY A 83 1.88 -2.21 -21.56
N PRO A 84 1.33 -1.54 -22.60
CA PRO A 84 2.02 -0.46 -23.30
C PRO A 84 2.36 0.72 -22.37
#